data_AF-A0A3M1LE76-F1
#
_entry.id   AF-A0A3M1LE76-F1
#
_cell.length_a   1.000
_cell.length_b   1.000
_cell.length_c   1.000
_cell.angle_alpha   90.00
_cell.angle_beta   90.00
_cell.angle_gamma   90.00
#
_symmetry.space_group_name_H-M   'P 1'
#
loop_
_entity.id
_entity.type
_entity.pdbx_description
1 polymer ?
#
loop_
_entity_poly.entity_id
_entity_poly.type
_entity_poly.pdbx_seq_one_letter_code
_entity_poly.pdbx_strand_id
1 'polypeptide(L)'
;MGLLLWYCVNVLPLQGQAWKTRTEWPADYPRPPKIPERLFYLQRNLNANTVVYDLNFDSPGKLNPKKPIDVYWLRYEEGGKRAELSWLQRKFGFGYSARRVKGRPGVFEVELVAYDGRKLLLKPKADGRYAAFLPIAGKPAEL
;
A
#
# COMPACT_ATOMS: atom_id res chain seq x y z
N MET A 1 -28.76 45.59 -36.26
CA MET A 1 -29.20 45.00 -34.98
C MET A 1 -29.36 43.50 -35.21
N GLY A 2 -28.35 42.70 -34.90
CA GLY A 2 -28.34 41.25 -35.14
C GLY A 2 -27.38 40.59 -34.17
N LEU A 3 -27.93 39.91 -33.16
CA LEU A 3 -27.20 39.28 -32.06
C LEU A 3 -26.36 38.09 -32.57
N LEU A 4 -25.05 38.17 -32.36
CA LEU A 4 -24.16 37.01 -32.27
C LEU A 4 -24.20 36.51 -30.82
N LEU A 5 -24.80 35.34 -30.58
CA LEU A 5 -24.63 34.62 -29.31
C LEU A 5 -23.83 33.35 -29.58
N TRP A 6 -22.54 33.50 -29.30
CA TRP A 6 -21.52 32.49 -29.09
C TRP A 6 -22.08 31.26 -28.34
N TYR A 7 -22.04 30.09 -28.97
CA TYR A 7 -22.15 28.83 -28.25
C TYR A 7 -20.88 28.66 -27.41
N CYS A 8 -20.94 28.96 -26.12
CA CYS A 8 -19.92 28.57 -25.16
C CYS A 8 -19.94 27.04 -25.03
N VAL A 9 -19.04 26.35 -25.73
CA VAL A 9 -18.67 24.99 -25.38
C VAL A 9 -18.00 25.05 -24.01
N ASN A 10 -18.74 24.67 -22.96
CA ASN A 10 -18.15 24.42 -21.65
C ASN A 10 -17.24 23.19 -21.76
N VAL A 11 -15.99 23.41 -22.13
CA VAL A 11 -14.92 22.45 -21.90
C VAL A 11 -14.74 22.42 -20.38
N LEU A 12 -15.39 21.48 -19.69
CA LEU A 12 -15.03 21.15 -18.32
C LEU A 12 -13.54 20.77 -18.35
N PRO A 13 -12.64 21.54 -17.72
CA PRO A 13 -11.24 21.17 -17.68
C PRO A 13 -11.17 19.82 -16.97
N LEU A 14 -10.64 18.82 -17.66
CA LEU A 14 -10.20 17.56 -17.05
C LEU A 14 -9.30 17.92 -15.87
N GLN A 15 -9.83 17.86 -14.64
CA GLN A 15 -9.09 18.07 -13.39
C GLN A 15 -8.13 16.88 -13.12
N GLY A 16 -7.38 16.44 -14.13
CA GLY A 16 -6.54 15.24 -14.09
C GLY A 16 -5.15 15.44 -13.47
N GLN A 17 -4.82 16.65 -12.98
CA GLN A 17 -3.44 16.99 -12.60
C GLN A 17 -3.27 17.67 -11.23
N ALA A 18 -4.33 17.83 -10.44
CA ALA A 18 -4.26 18.46 -9.11
C ALA A 18 -3.32 17.74 -8.12
N TRP A 19 -2.95 16.48 -8.39
CA TRP A 19 -1.99 15.72 -7.58
C TRP A 19 -0.54 16.20 -7.74
N LYS A 20 -0.17 16.86 -8.86
CA LYS A 20 1.20 17.35 -9.09
C LYS A 20 1.58 18.52 -8.18
N THR A 21 0.60 19.31 -7.76
CA THR A 21 0.78 20.50 -6.93
C THR A 21 0.50 20.26 -5.45
N ARG A 22 0.16 19.02 -5.07
CA ARG A 22 -0.22 18.69 -3.71
C ARG A 22 1.01 18.32 -2.88
N THR A 23 1.41 19.23 -2.00
CA THR A 23 2.57 19.06 -1.10
C THR A 23 2.21 18.26 0.16
N GLU A 24 0.93 18.14 0.50
CA GLU A 24 0.47 17.49 1.73
C GLU A 24 -0.71 16.54 1.49
N TRP A 25 -0.82 15.52 2.35
CA TRP A 25 -1.95 14.60 2.32
C TRP A 25 -3.24 15.30 2.77
N PRO A 26 -4.41 15.01 2.16
CA PRO A 26 -5.69 15.55 2.63
C PRO A 26 -5.87 15.24 4.12
N ALA A 27 -6.18 16.26 4.92
CA ALA A 27 -6.26 16.14 6.37
C ALA A 27 -7.37 15.16 6.83
N ASP A 28 -8.38 15.00 5.98
CA ASP A 28 -9.55 14.14 6.15
C ASP A 28 -9.30 12.66 5.78
N TYR A 29 -8.15 12.34 5.16
CA TYR A 29 -7.87 10.94 4.83
C TYR A 29 -7.51 10.13 6.08
N PRO A 30 -8.11 8.94 6.28
CA PRO A 30 -7.85 8.16 7.46
C PRO A 30 -6.42 7.63 7.46
N ARG A 31 -5.81 7.56 8.65
CA ARG A 31 -4.50 6.96 8.85
C ARG A 31 -4.66 5.67 9.64
N PRO A 32 -4.28 4.51 9.08
CA PRO A 32 -4.24 3.27 9.84
C PRO A 32 -3.37 3.46 11.10
N PRO A 33 -3.81 2.97 12.29
CA PRO A 33 -3.05 3.13 13.52
C PRO A 33 -1.64 2.55 13.40
N LYS A 34 -0.66 3.15 14.07
CA LYS A 34 0.70 2.60 14.10
C LYS A 34 0.76 1.48 15.13
N ILE A 35 0.67 0.24 14.66
CA ILE A 35 0.83 -0.97 15.48
C ILE A 35 2.15 -1.68 15.14
N PRO A 36 2.74 -2.47 16.06
CA PRO A 36 4.03 -3.12 15.85
C PRO A 36 4.12 -4.01 14.61
N GLU A 37 2.99 -4.61 14.21
CA GLU A 37 2.89 -5.51 13.07
C GLU A 37 2.81 -4.76 11.73
N ARG A 38 2.50 -3.46 11.74
CA ARG A 38 2.22 -2.72 10.52
C ARG A 38 3.49 -2.40 9.75
N LEU A 39 3.59 -2.95 8.54
CA LEU A 39 4.69 -2.65 7.62
C LEU A 39 4.38 -1.38 6.83
N PHE A 40 3.28 -1.40 6.07
CA PHE A 40 2.83 -0.26 5.27
C PHE A 40 1.38 -0.47 4.86
N TYR A 41 0.81 0.51 4.16
CA TYR A 41 -0.53 0.44 3.61
C TYR A 41 -0.62 1.17 2.28
N LEU A 42 -1.60 0.77 1.46
CA LEU A 42 -1.90 1.38 0.18
C LEU A 42 -3.28 2.02 0.22
N GLN A 43 -3.31 3.29 -0.16
CA GLN A 43 -4.53 4.08 -0.30
C GLN A 43 -4.63 4.60 -1.73
N ARG A 44 -5.86 4.73 -2.22
CA ARG A 44 -6.15 5.14 -3.61
C ARG A 44 -7.04 6.36 -3.57
N ASN A 45 -7.00 7.20 -4.60
CA ASN A 45 -7.85 8.39 -4.68
C ASN A 45 -9.36 8.09 -4.84
N LEU A 46 -9.76 6.84 -5.09
CA LEU A 46 -11.16 6.48 -5.36
C LEU A 46 -12.03 6.43 -4.10
N ASN A 47 -11.47 5.98 -2.99
CA ASN A 47 -12.18 5.89 -1.71
C ASN A 47 -11.21 5.79 -0.54
N ALA A 48 -11.72 6.03 0.66
CA ALA A 48 -10.95 5.99 1.90
C ALA A 48 -10.50 4.56 2.31
N ASN A 49 -11.00 3.51 1.64
CA ASN A 49 -10.67 2.14 1.97
C ASN A 49 -9.19 1.87 1.71
N THR A 50 -8.56 1.20 2.66
CA THR A 50 -7.10 1.07 2.73
C THR A 50 -6.70 -0.39 2.70
N VAL A 51 -5.74 -0.75 1.86
CA VAL A 51 -5.14 -2.08 1.92
C VAL A 51 -3.99 -2.02 2.91
N VAL A 52 -4.02 -2.89 3.91
CA VAL A 52 -3.00 -2.96 4.96
C VAL A 52 -2.12 -4.19 4.74
N TYR A 53 -0.82 -4.02 4.96
CA TYR A 53 0.18 -5.08 4.94
C TYR A 53 0.81 -5.16 6.33
N ASP A 54 0.31 -6.09 7.14
CA ASP A 54 0.81 -6.33 8.50
C ASP A 54 1.64 -7.64 8.51
N LEU A 55 2.56 -7.77 9.46
CA LEU A 55 3.31 -8.99 9.72
C LEU A 55 2.37 -10.12 10.13
N ASN A 56 2.62 -11.31 9.60
CA ASN A 56 1.88 -12.52 9.96
C ASN A 56 2.78 -13.49 10.73
N PHE A 57 2.42 -13.77 11.98
CA PHE A 57 3.19 -14.63 12.87
C PHE A 57 2.48 -15.97 13.09
N ASP A 58 3.23 -17.08 13.06
CA ASP A 58 2.71 -18.42 13.42
C ASP A 58 2.60 -18.59 14.94
N SER A 59 3.50 -17.94 15.67
CA SER A 59 3.54 -17.87 17.12
C SER A 59 4.18 -16.55 17.53
N PRO A 60 4.03 -16.09 18.78
CA PRO A 60 4.66 -14.84 19.24
C PRO A 60 6.14 -14.77 18.83
N GLY A 61 6.49 -13.73 18.06
CA GLY A 61 7.86 -13.50 17.56
C GLY A 61 8.33 -14.37 16.38
N LYS A 62 7.57 -15.38 15.93
CA LYS A 62 7.96 -16.28 14.83
C LYS A 62 7.15 -15.99 13.57
N LEU A 63 7.79 -15.30 12.62
CA LEU A 63 7.15 -14.94 11.35
C LEU A 63 6.76 -16.18 10.55
N ASN A 64 5.54 -16.20 10.00
CA ASN A 64 5.04 -17.29 9.18
C ASN A 64 5.88 -17.39 7.89
N PRO A 65 6.55 -18.52 7.64
CA PRO A 65 7.48 -18.62 6.53
C PRO A 65 6.84 -18.84 5.17
N LYS A 66 5.57 -19.24 5.14
CA LYS A 66 4.80 -19.49 3.91
C LYS A 66 4.01 -18.24 3.51
N LYS A 67 3.50 -17.50 4.49
CA LYS A 67 2.71 -16.28 4.32
C LYS A 67 3.18 -15.25 5.36
N PRO A 68 4.35 -14.60 5.17
CA PRO A 68 4.93 -13.70 6.17
C PRO A 68 4.20 -12.37 6.36
N ILE A 69 3.33 -12.02 5.41
CA ILE A 69 2.54 -10.79 5.44
C ILE A 69 1.07 -11.15 5.34
N ASP A 70 0.27 -10.57 6.22
CA ASP A 70 -1.17 -10.61 6.13
C ASP A 70 -1.68 -9.35 5.44
N VAL A 71 -2.51 -9.54 4.42
CA VAL A 71 -2.97 -8.46 3.56
C VAL A 71 -4.49 -8.46 3.51
N TYR A 72 -5.07 -7.33 3.91
CA TYR A 72 -6.49 -7.18 4.13
C TYR A 72 -6.93 -5.72 3.87
N TRP A 73 -8.24 -5.53 3.72
CA TRP A 73 -8.88 -4.22 3.66
C TRP A 73 -9.20 -3.69 5.05
N LEU A 74 -8.94 -2.41 5.25
CA LEU A 74 -9.54 -1.60 6.29
C LEU A 74 -10.57 -0.67 5.63
N ARG A 75 -11.85 -0.98 5.81
CA ARG A 75 -12.98 -0.31 5.14
C ARG A 75 -13.47 0.88 5.95
N TYR A 76 -12.86 2.03 5.75
CA TYR A 76 -13.19 3.24 6.51
C TYR A 76 -14.60 3.77 6.25
N GLU A 77 -15.14 3.55 5.05
CA GLU A 77 -16.53 3.88 4.72
C GLU A 77 -17.55 3.00 5.48
N GLU A 78 -17.09 1.84 5.98
CA GLU A 78 -17.88 0.91 6.78
C GLU A 78 -17.46 0.93 8.27
N GLY A 79 -16.97 2.07 8.76
CA GLY A 79 -16.57 2.25 10.17
C GLY A 79 -15.21 1.63 10.53
N GLY A 80 -14.33 1.45 9.54
CA GLY A 80 -12.99 0.89 9.75
C GLY A 80 -12.98 -0.63 9.91
N LYS A 81 -13.98 -1.32 9.37
CA LYS A 81 -14.06 -2.78 9.44
C LYS A 81 -12.92 -3.43 8.66
N ARG A 82 -12.34 -4.47 9.26
CA ARG A 82 -11.40 -5.36 8.57
C ARG A 82 -12.17 -6.31 7.65
N ALA A 83 -11.71 -6.45 6.40
CA ALA A 83 -12.24 -7.40 5.43
C ALA A 83 -11.11 -8.09 4.66
N GLU A 84 -11.25 -9.39 4.39
CA GLU A 84 -10.25 -10.13 3.61
C GLU A 84 -10.26 -9.73 2.13
N LEU A 85 -9.10 -9.87 1.47
CA LEU A 85 -9.03 -9.78 0.01
C LEU A 85 -9.72 -10.99 -0.62
N SER A 86 -10.54 -10.75 -1.64
CA SER A 86 -11.03 -11.82 -2.49
C SER A 86 -9.88 -12.47 -3.29
N TRP A 87 -10.10 -13.68 -3.81
CA TRP A 87 -9.08 -14.38 -4.60
C TRP A 87 -8.60 -13.54 -5.79
N LEU A 88 -9.52 -12.90 -6.52
CA LEU A 88 -9.20 -12.03 -7.66
C LEU A 88 -8.35 -10.82 -7.22
N GLN A 89 -8.75 -10.14 -6.14
CA GLN A 89 -8.02 -8.99 -5.61
C GLN A 89 -6.61 -9.39 -5.16
N ARG A 90 -6.46 -10.55 -4.53
CA ARG A 90 -5.17 -11.09 -4.12
C ARG A 90 -4.31 -11.49 -5.32
N LYS A 91 -4.90 -12.09 -6.35
CA LYS A 91 -4.16 -12.61 -7.51
C LYS A 91 -3.69 -11.51 -8.47
N PHE A 92 -4.51 -10.46 -8.67
CA PHE A 92 -4.29 -9.48 -9.73
C PHE A 92 -4.07 -8.04 -9.24
N GLY A 93 -4.25 -7.78 -7.95
CA GLY A 93 -4.09 -6.44 -7.40
C GLY A 93 -3.16 -6.41 -6.20
N PHE A 94 -3.71 -6.64 -5.03
CA PHE A 94 -3.08 -6.29 -3.76
C PHE A 94 -2.31 -7.42 -3.09
N GLY A 95 -2.24 -8.60 -3.71
CA GLY A 95 -1.42 -9.68 -3.19
C GLY A 95 0.07 -9.40 -3.29
N TYR A 96 0.84 -10.39 -2.85
CA TYR A 96 2.29 -10.40 -2.93
C TYR A 96 2.78 -11.82 -3.17
N SER A 97 4.01 -11.94 -3.66
CA SER A 97 4.81 -13.15 -3.55
C SER A 97 5.95 -12.91 -2.55
N ALA A 98 6.30 -13.92 -1.76
CA ALA A 98 7.43 -13.86 -0.84
C ALA A 98 8.32 -15.07 -1.00
N ARG A 99 9.63 -14.84 -1.04
CA ARG A 99 10.64 -15.89 -1.15
C ARG A 99 11.71 -15.66 -0.09
N ARG A 100 12.13 -16.74 0.58
CA ARG A 100 13.25 -16.66 1.51
C ARG A 100 14.53 -16.37 0.74
N VAL A 101 15.37 -15.51 1.29
CA VAL A 101 16.67 -15.22 0.68
C VAL A 101 17.68 -16.27 1.09
N LYS A 102 18.29 -16.96 0.11
CA LYS A 102 19.30 -17.99 0.35
C LYS A 102 20.49 -17.40 1.12
N GLY A 103 20.96 -18.11 2.16
CA GLY A 103 22.08 -17.67 3.00
C GLY A 103 21.75 -16.56 3.99
N ARG A 104 20.49 -16.08 4.07
CA ARG A 104 20.07 -15.04 5.03
C ARG A 104 18.81 -15.49 5.80
N PRO A 105 18.98 -16.20 6.93
CA PRO A 105 17.86 -16.64 7.76
C PRO A 105 17.00 -15.45 8.21
N GLY A 106 15.68 -15.62 8.15
CA GLY A 106 14.73 -14.56 8.54
C GLY A 106 14.66 -13.38 7.55
N VAL A 107 15.26 -13.47 6.37
CA VAL A 107 15.13 -12.43 5.33
C VAL A 107 14.28 -12.95 4.18
N PHE A 108 13.31 -12.14 3.77
CA PHE A 108 12.41 -12.44 2.67
C PHE A 108 12.50 -11.35 1.61
N GLU A 109 12.54 -11.77 0.36
CA GLU A 109 12.28 -10.93 -0.80
C GLU A 109 10.77 -10.96 -1.07
N VAL A 110 10.15 -9.80 -1.08
CA VAL A 110 8.70 -9.63 -1.25
C VAL A 110 8.46 -8.80 -2.51
N GLU A 111 7.55 -9.28 -3.36
CA GLU A 111 7.16 -8.63 -4.61
C GLU A 111 5.65 -8.42 -4.60
N LEU A 112 5.20 -7.17 -4.70
CA LEU A 112 3.79 -6.83 -4.67
C LEU A 112 3.20 -6.99 -6.07
N VAL A 113 2.01 -7.58 -6.17
CA VAL A 113 1.32 -7.71 -7.46
C VAL A 113 1.00 -6.33 -8.07
N ALA A 114 0.64 -5.36 -7.22
CA ALA A 114 0.32 -3.99 -7.64
C ALA A 114 1.55 -3.15 -8.04
N TYR A 115 2.76 -3.65 -7.77
CA TYR A 115 3.99 -2.87 -7.93
C TYR A 115 5.08 -3.71 -8.60
N ASP A 116 4.82 -4.03 -9.86
CA ASP A 116 5.68 -4.85 -10.68
C ASP A 116 7.08 -4.21 -10.87
N GLY A 117 8.12 -5.04 -10.82
CA GLY A 117 9.50 -4.65 -11.05
C GLY A 117 10.26 -4.08 -9.83
N ARG A 118 9.64 -3.83 -8.67
CA ARG A 118 10.36 -3.45 -7.44
C ARG A 118 10.17 -4.46 -6.31
N LYS A 119 11.31 -4.94 -5.81
CA LYS A 119 11.38 -5.92 -4.74
C LYS A 119 11.63 -5.24 -3.39
N LEU A 120 10.80 -5.61 -2.43
CA LEU A 120 10.92 -5.26 -1.03
C LEU A 120 11.78 -6.30 -0.31
N LEU A 121 12.56 -5.86 0.66
CA LEU A 121 13.25 -6.73 1.59
C LEU A 121 12.56 -6.66 2.96
N LEU A 122 11.99 -7.78 3.39
CA LEU A 122 11.46 -7.95 4.72
C LEU A 122 12.54 -8.61 5.60
N LYS A 123 13.03 -7.88 6.61
CA LYS A 123 14.12 -8.34 7.48
C LYS A 123 13.96 -7.82 8.92
N PRO A 124 14.54 -8.51 9.92
CA PRO A 124 14.61 -7.99 11.28
C PRO A 124 15.52 -6.75 11.35
N LYS A 125 15.13 -5.81 12.21
CA LYS A 125 15.94 -4.66 12.64
C LYS A 125 16.81 -5.04 13.84
N ALA A 126 17.63 -4.09 14.30
CA ALA A 126 18.49 -4.28 15.47
C ALA A 126 17.69 -4.59 16.76
N ASP A 127 16.45 -4.11 16.84
CA ASP A 127 15.52 -4.38 17.96
C ASP A 127 14.76 -5.72 17.82
N GLY A 128 15.07 -6.53 16.80
CA GLY A 128 14.43 -7.81 16.52
C GLY A 128 13.07 -7.72 15.82
N ARG A 129 12.49 -6.53 15.65
CA ARG A 129 11.22 -6.36 14.91
C ARG A 129 11.48 -6.42 13.41
N TYR A 130 10.56 -7.03 12.67
CA TYR A 130 10.63 -7.04 11.22
C TYR A 130 10.20 -5.70 10.64
N ALA A 131 10.87 -5.26 9.58
CA ALA A 131 10.48 -4.10 8.79
C ALA A 131 10.66 -4.38 7.30
N ALA A 132 9.89 -3.67 6.47
CA ALA A 132 9.98 -3.72 5.03
C ALA A 132 10.88 -2.60 4.53
N PHE A 133 11.84 -2.95 3.67
CA PHE A 133 12.79 -2.02 3.09
C PHE A 133 12.64 -1.98 1.57
N LEU A 134 12.59 -0.78 1.01
CA LEU A 134 12.56 -0.54 -0.43
C LEU A 134 13.70 0.39 -0.82
N PRO A 135 14.44 0.12 -1.91
CA PRO A 135 15.36 1.09 -2.48
C PRO A 135 14.58 2.28 -3.06
N ILE A 136 14.80 3.48 -2.52
CA ILE A 136 14.28 4.74 -3.04
C ILE A 136 15.48 5.62 -3.41
N ALA A 137 15.56 6.03 -4.67
CA ALA A 137 16.72 6.77 -5.20
C ALA A 137 18.07 6.08 -4.90
N GLY A 138 18.12 4.74 -5.00
CA GLY A 138 19.32 3.94 -4.75
C GLY A 138 19.67 3.72 -3.28
N LYS A 139 18.93 4.29 -2.33
CA LYS A 139 19.16 4.13 -0.89
C LYS A 139 18.08 3.25 -0.26
N PRO A 140 18.42 2.35 0.67
CA PRO A 140 17.42 1.59 1.40
C PRO A 140 16.59 2.54 2.28
N ALA A 141 15.28 2.52 2.10
CA ALA A 141 14.32 3.22 2.95
C ALA A 141 13.44 2.19 3.68
N GLU A 142 13.21 2.41 4.97
CA GLU A 142 12.15 1.72 5.71
C GLU A 142 10.80 2.31 5.26
N LEU A 143 9.83 1.44 4.98
CA LEU A 143 8.48 1.84 4.61
C LEU A 143 7.60 2.21 5.81
#